data_AF-A0A7S3U6Z7-F1
#
_entry.id   AF-A0A7S3U6Z7-F1
#
_cell.length_a   1.000
_cell.length_b   1.000
_cell.length_c   1.000
_cell.angle_alpha   90.00
_cell.angle_beta   90.00
_cell.angle_gamma   90.00
#
_symmetry.space_group_name_H-M   'P 1'
#
loop_
_entity.id
_entity.type
_entity.pdbx_description
1 polymer ?
#
loop_
_entity_poly.entity_id
_entity_poly.type
_entity_poly.pdbx_seq_one_letter_code
_entity_poly.pdbx_strand_id
1 'polypeptide(L)'
;RPKLLFKKYLFTEMDERRMSNKHFLHLVYIQAVHDVQRGNYLTKVQDALKLAAIQYYVWYGPFDESKEQFSLPYMRELKVGEQLLPTPLVAMQAESDWELR
;
A
#
# COMPACT_ATOMS: atom_id res chain seq x y z
N ARG A 1 6.91 24.73 -7.98
CA ARG A 1 5.78 25.08 -8.86
C ARG A 1 4.51 24.47 -8.27
N PRO A 2 3.42 25.23 -8.08
CA PRO A 2 2.15 24.66 -7.62
C PRO A 2 1.63 23.62 -8.62
N LYS A 3 1.04 22.53 -8.11
CA LYS A 3 0.43 21.46 -8.91
C LYS A 3 -1.05 21.37 -8.56
N LEU A 4 -1.90 21.27 -9.57
CA LEU A 4 -3.32 20.94 -9.39
C LEU A 4 -3.47 19.42 -9.29
N LEU A 5 -4.16 18.95 -8.27
CA LEU A 5 -4.39 17.53 -8.04
C LEU A 5 -5.90 17.28 -7.98
N PHE A 6 -6.37 16.27 -8.70
CA PHE A 6 -7.72 15.74 -8.53
C PHE A 6 -7.68 14.74 -7.37
N LYS A 7 -8.20 15.15 -6.21
CA LYS A 7 -8.19 14.36 -4.97
C LYS A 7 -9.59 14.32 -4.38
N LYS A 8 -10.00 13.19 -3.79
CA LYS A 8 -11.23 13.12 -2.99
C LYS A 8 -11.09 14.10 -1.82
N TYR A 9 -11.98 15.08 -1.78
CA TYR A 9 -11.91 16.19 -0.82
C TYR A 9 -12.54 15.85 0.54
N LEU A 10 -13.69 15.15 0.56
CA LEU A 10 -14.41 14.78 1.79
C LEU A 10 -14.94 13.35 1.70
N PHE A 11 -14.85 12.62 2.82
CA PHE A 11 -15.60 11.39 3.04
C PHE A 11 -17.03 11.79 3.43
N THR A 12 -17.88 12.03 2.43
CA THR A 12 -19.31 12.29 2.64
C THR A 12 -20.09 10.97 2.74
N GLU A 13 -21.43 11.02 2.79
CA GLU A 13 -22.32 9.84 2.76
C GLU A 13 -22.14 8.93 1.54
N MET A 14 -21.35 9.37 0.54
CA MET A 14 -20.81 8.54 -0.52
C MET A 14 -19.72 7.63 0.04
N ASP A 15 -20.15 6.69 0.89
CA ASP A 15 -19.32 5.60 1.39
C ASP A 15 -18.71 4.87 0.19
N GLU A 16 -17.40 4.68 0.24
CA GLU A 16 -16.64 4.00 -0.81
C GLU A 16 -17.10 2.56 -0.99
N ARG A 17 -17.63 1.98 0.09
CA ARG A 17 -18.25 0.66 0.11
C ARG A 17 -19.55 0.62 -0.70
N ARG A 18 -20.16 1.78 -0.98
CA ARG A 18 -21.38 1.93 -1.77
C ARG A 18 -21.11 2.42 -3.20
N MET A 19 -19.85 2.69 -3.56
CA MET A 19 -19.50 3.06 -4.93
C MET A 19 -19.56 1.86 -5.87
N SER A 20 -20.41 1.94 -6.90
CA SER A 20 -20.52 0.93 -7.96
C SER A 20 -19.60 1.19 -9.15
N ASN A 21 -19.17 2.43 -9.35
CA ASN A 21 -18.32 2.80 -10.49
C ASN A 21 -16.85 2.45 -10.22
N LYS A 22 -16.35 1.48 -10.98
CA LYS A 22 -14.98 0.94 -10.86
C LYS A 22 -13.87 1.99 -11.04
N HIS A 23 -14.08 3.01 -11.88
CA HIS A 23 -13.07 4.05 -12.13
C HIS A 23 -12.91 4.96 -10.91
N PHE A 24 -14.02 5.37 -10.28
CA PHE A 24 -13.96 6.15 -9.06
C PHE A 24 -13.39 5.35 -7.89
N LEU A 25 -13.76 4.07 -7.77
CA LEU A 25 -13.18 3.17 -6.77
C LEU A 25 -11.66 3.07 -6.95
N HIS A 26 -11.18 2.94 -8.18
CA HIS A 26 -9.75 2.87 -8.48
C HIS A 26 -9.01 4.18 -8.11
N LEU A 27 -9.58 5.35 -8.39
CA LEU A 27 -8.99 6.64 -8.00
C LEU A 27 -8.87 6.78 -6.48
N VAL A 28 -9.90 6.35 -5.75
CA VAL A 28 -9.91 6.36 -4.28
C VAL A 28 -8.89 5.38 -3.72
N TYR A 29 -8.78 4.19 -4.30
CA TYR A 29 -7.76 3.22 -3.94
C TYR A 29 -6.34 3.77 -4.13
N ILE A 30 -6.01 4.37 -5.28
CA ILE A 30 -4.69 4.99 -5.52
C ILE A 30 -4.38 6.04 -4.45
N GLN A 31 -5.37 6.88 -4.14
CA GLN A 31 -5.23 7.90 -3.10
C GLN A 31 -4.99 7.28 -1.72
N ALA A 32 -5.72 6.22 -1.37
CA ALA A 32 -5.60 5.55 -0.08
C ALA A 32 -4.23 4.88 0.09
N VAL A 33 -3.73 4.15 -0.93
CA VAL A 33 -2.39 3.54 -0.91
C VAL A 33 -1.31 4.59 -0.65
N HIS A 34 -1.39 5.70 -1.37
CA HIS A 34 -0.44 6.80 -1.22
C HIS A 34 -0.52 7.46 0.17
N ASP A 35 -1.73 7.63 0.73
CA ASP A 35 -1.92 8.19 2.06
C ASP A 35 -1.47 7.19 3.17
N VAL A 36 -1.57 5.88 2.97
CA VAL A 36 -0.98 4.84 3.86
C VAL A 36 0.54 4.93 3.86
N GLN A 37 1.17 4.93 2.68
CA GLN A 37 2.63 5.01 2.54
C GLN A 37 3.20 6.26 3.21
N ARG A 38 2.51 7.41 3.09
CA ARG A 38 2.92 8.65 3.76
C ARG A 38 2.71 8.65 5.28
N GLY A 39 2.02 7.66 5.82
CA GLY A 39 1.66 7.62 7.24
C GLY A 39 0.53 8.58 7.62
N ASN A 40 -0.31 9.00 6.67
CA ASN A 40 -1.47 9.85 6.95
C ASN A 40 -2.59 9.07 7.67
N TYR A 41 -2.55 7.73 7.61
CA TYR A 41 -3.44 6.86 8.39
C TYR A 41 -2.69 6.25 9.57
N LEU A 42 -3.22 6.46 10.78
CA LEU A 42 -2.72 5.81 11.99
C LEU A 42 -2.93 4.29 11.86
N THR A 43 -1.83 3.57 11.74
CA THR A 43 -1.84 2.14 11.43
C THR A 43 -0.90 1.40 12.36
N LYS A 44 -1.35 0.30 12.96
CA LYS A 44 -0.48 -0.61 13.72
C LYS A 44 0.37 -1.42 12.75
N VAL A 45 1.54 -1.89 13.19
CA VAL A 45 2.45 -2.69 12.34
C VAL A 45 1.74 -3.88 11.68
N GLN A 46 0.92 -4.62 12.42
CA GLN A 46 0.19 -5.77 11.87
C GLN A 46 -0.81 -5.40 10.78
N ASP A 47 -1.47 -4.24 10.91
CA ASP A 47 -2.43 -3.78 9.92
C ASP A 47 -1.70 -3.26 8.68
N ALA A 48 -0.54 -2.61 8.86
CA ALA A 48 0.32 -2.19 7.76
C ALA A 48 0.84 -3.38 6.94
N LEU A 49 1.22 -4.48 7.60
CA LEU A 49 1.62 -5.72 6.93
C LEU A 49 0.48 -6.32 6.09
N LYS A 50 -0.74 -6.36 6.63
CA LYS A 50 -1.91 -6.84 5.86
C LYS A 50 -2.18 -5.96 4.65
N LEU A 51 -2.10 -4.64 4.80
CA LEU A 51 -2.29 -3.69 3.69
C LEU A 51 -1.18 -3.85 2.64
N ALA A 52 0.07 -4.06 3.07
CA ALA A 52 1.19 -4.35 2.18
C ALA A 52 0.95 -5.66 1.40
N ALA A 53 0.51 -6.73 2.06
CA ALA A 53 0.18 -7.99 1.40
C ALA A 53 -0.95 -7.84 0.37
N ILE A 54 -2.01 -7.08 0.69
CA ILE A 54 -3.09 -6.76 -0.25
C ILE A 54 -2.55 -5.97 -1.44
N GLN A 55 -1.69 -4.98 -1.20
CA GLN A 55 -1.08 -4.19 -2.27
C GLN A 55 -0.21 -5.05 -3.18
N TYR A 56 0.55 -5.97 -2.61
CA TYR A 56 1.40 -6.90 -3.34
C TYR A 56 0.59 -7.87 -4.19
N TYR A 57 -0.54 -8.35 -3.67
CA TYR A 57 -1.51 -9.13 -4.44
C TYR A 57 -2.09 -8.33 -5.61
N VAL A 58 -2.37 -7.04 -5.44
CA VAL A 58 -2.84 -6.20 -6.55
C VAL A 58 -1.78 -6.05 -7.63
N TRP A 59 -0.49 -5.99 -7.27
CA TRP A 59 0.60 -5.90 -8.24
C TRP A 59 0.86 -7.18 -9.02
N TYR A 60 0.88 -8.33 -8.33
CA TYR A 60 1.39 -9.58 -8.90
C TYR A 60 0.35 -10.71 -8.98
N GLY A 61 -0.83 -10.52 -8.41
CA GLY A 61 -1.88 -11.53 -8.31
C GLY A 61 -1.67 -12.51 -7.15
N PRO A 62 -2.27 -13.72 -7.24
CA PRO A 62 -2.15 -14.72 -6.19
C PRO A 62 -0.71 -15.21 -6.00
N PHE A 63 -0.37 -15.54 -4.75
CA PHE A 63 0.94 -16.09 -4.38
C PHE A 63 1.22 -17.37 -5.17
N ASP A 64 2.45 -17.46 -5.67
CA ASP A 64 2.95 -18.58 -6.45
C ASP A 64 4.45 -18.76 -6.17
N GLU A 65 4.79 -19.76 -5.37
CA GLU A 65 6.16 -20.02 -4.92
C GLU A 65 7.13 -20.26 -6.09
N SER A 66 6.64 -20.69 -7.25
CA SER A 66 7.47 -20.91 -8.43
C SER A 66 7.95 -19.61 -9.10
N LYS A 67 7.33 -18.47 -8.77
CA LYS A 67 7.66 -17.19 -9.41
C LYS A 67 8.62 -16.37 -8.56
N GLU A 68 9.64 -15.85 -9.24
CA GLU A 68 10.73 -15.09 -8.64
C GLU A 68 10.26 -13.91 -7.78
N GLN A 69 9.18 -13.22 -8.18
CA GLN A 69 8.70 -12.07 -7.42
C GLN A 69 8.34 -12.40 -5.98
N PHE A 70 7.85 -13.62 -5.71
CA PHE A 70 7.48 -14.05 -4.36
C PHE A 70 8.66 -14.59 -3.55
N SER A 71 9.87 -14.52 -4.09
CA SER A 71 11.09 -14.93 -3.38
C SER A 71 11.65 -13.78 -2.54
N LEU A 72 12.19 -14.11 -1.35
CA LEU A 72 12.82 -13.14 -0.47
C LEU A 72 13.97 -12.35 -1.12
N PRO A 73 14.88 -12.96 -1.92
CA PRO A 73 15.94 -12.21 -2.59
C PRO A 73 15.39 -11.11 -3.49
N TYR A 74 14.37 -11.41 -4.31
CA TYR A 74 13.74 -10.44 -5.20
C TYR A 74 13.08 -9.30 -4.42
N MET A 75 12.32 -9.64 -3.37
CA MET A 75 11.63 -8.63 -2.56
C MET A 75 12.61 -7.68 -1.85
N ARG A 76 13.74 -8.21 -1.38
CA ARG A 76 14.81 -7.42 -0.75
C ARG A 76 15.55 -6.53 -1.76
N GLU A 77 15.88 -7.06 -2.94
CA GLU A 77 16.55 -6.28 -3.99
C GLU A 77 15.72 -5.06 -4.40
N LEU A 78 14.40 -5.25 -4.54
CA LEU A 78 13.49 -4.16 -4.85
C LEU A 78 13.05 -3.34 -3.63
N LYS A 79 13.50 -3.68 -2.42
CA LYS A 79 13.08 -3.01 -1.17
C LYS A 79 11.55 -2.93 -1.05
N VAL A 80 10.87 -4.04 -1.34
CA VAL A 80 9.39 -4.11 -1.40
C VAL A 80 8.77 -3.63 -0.08
N GLY A 81 9.34 -3.98 1.06
CA GLY A 81 8.87 -3.51 2.37
C GLY A 81 8.87 -1.98 2.48
N GLU A 82 9.95 -1.32 2.03
CA GLU A 82 10.06 0.15 2.04
C GLU A 82 9.04 0.80 1.09
N GLN A 83 8.72 0.14 -0.01
CA GLN A 83 7.73 0.64 -0.97
C GLN A 83 6.29 0.49 -0.48
N LEU A 84 5.99 -0.55 0.29
CA LEU A 84 4.61 -0.88 0.66
C LEU A 84 4.20 -0.36 2.03
N LEU A 85 5.15 -0.25 2.95
CA LEU A 85 4.87 0.14 4.32
C LEU A 85 4.85 1.65 4.52
N PRO A 86 4.17 2.14 5.58
CA PRO A 86 4.23 3.54 5.97
C PRO A 86 5.67 3.99 6.24
N THR A 87 6.11 5.08 5.61
CA THR A 87 7.46 5.64 5.76
C THR A 87 7.87 5.87 7.22
N PRO A 88 6.99 6.36 8.13
CA PRO A 88 7.35 6.47 9.54
C PRO A 88 7.67 5.13 10.20
N LEU A 89 6.98 4.05 9.85
CA LEU A 89 7.24 2.71 10.41
C LEU A 89 8.57 2.15 9.90
N VAL A 90 8.85 2.32 8.60
CA VAL A 90 10.13 1.92 7.99
C VAL A 90 11.29 2.68 8.65
N ALA A 91 11.16 3.99 8.83
CA ALA A 91 12.20 4.81 9.46
C ALA A 91 12.47 4.44 10.93
N MET A 92 11.47 3.94 11.65
CA MET A 92 11.63 3.47 13.04
C MET A 92 12.34 2.11 13.15
N GLN A 93 12.39 1.31 12.08
CA GLN A 93 13.03 0.00 12.07
C GLN A 93 14.03 -0.11 10.91
N ALA A 94 15.17 0.56 11.04
CA ALA A 94 16.20 0.66 10.00
C ALA A 94 16.77 -0.69 9.53
N GLU A 95 16.60 -1.78 10.30
CA GLU A 95 17.09 -3.13 9.98
C GLU A 95 15.98 -4.20 10.10
N SER A 96 14.71 -3.88 9.84
CA SER A 96 13.67 -4.91 9.85
C SER A 96 13.54 -5.61 8.49
N ASP A 97 13.64 -6.94 8.53
CA ASP A 97 13.20 -7.83 7.45
C ASP A 97 11.68 -7.81 7.33
N TRP A 98 11.14 -6.77 6.70
CA TRP A 98 9.70 -6.65 6.45
C TRP A 98 9.19 -7.76 5.55
N GLU A 99 10.02 -8.22 4.62
CA GLU A 99 9.73 -9.27 3.64
C GLU A 99 9.59 -10.66 4.27
N LEU A 100 10.09 -10.86 5.50
CA LEU A 100 9.94 -12.11 6.25
C LEU A 100 8.60 -12.22 7.01
N ARG A 101 7.83 -11.13 7.08
CA ARG A 101 6.63 -11.02 7.93
C ARG A 101 5.34 -11.12 7.15
#